data_AF-A0A7Y2T5B7-F1
#
_entry.id   AF-A0A7Y2T5B7-F1
#
_cell.length_a   1.000
_cell.length_b   1.000
_cell.length_c   1.000
_cell.angle_alpha   90.00
_cell.angle_beta   90.00
_cell.angle_gamma   90.00
#
_symmetry.space_group_name_H-M   'P 1'
#
loop_
_entity.id
_entity.type
_entity.pdbx_description
1 polymer ?
#
loop_
_entity_poly.entity_id
_entity_poly.type
_entity_poly.pdbx_seq_one_letter_code
_entity_poly.pdbx_strand_id
1 'polypeptide(L)'
;MKIDINDPRITAFALGELTGSDAIEIARAVLMDARVRMAVDDAREASAQLMGILGDGDAHLLTPGQREAVRSAGARPVITDLASARVPFWKRPAVAGIGVAAAIAVAIFIVGGRPGGGSGDGGVESPAKWDWTQVDMQNLTAPVVSDAGVEGANGSSHAATTPMREAMRDDTTGFREEVKARIRLMPEGEIASGDSLPALDDASRQRWQGVRSGQRLVVPMTSGVTSWPWLERSILDQKKLPPRRAIRIEEMVNHFRYKKPTMISGAGWVADMEICKVPWSTNTALLAVHVQADGGLASESAILELNSERVRRVRLLGYARLKESGPVVVSGGPDRASRSHGNYVIYELEVVEGTEGSGRIAALTLGQGAASKPLSVGTVVDWAEASSDLRFASVVSACGIVLSGGSTSGELDADKLVSLVDMIERQDATGLGVKRKEGLKVIRRAAGLLSD
;
A
#
# COMPACT_ATOMS: atom_id res chain seq x y z
N MET A 1 -0.36 -0.14 -33.68
CA MET A 1 -0.82 1.10 -33.01
C MET A 1 -0.35 2.27 -33.85
N LYS A 2 -1.22 3.25 -34.15
CA LYS A 2 -0.87 4.38 -35.02
C LYS A 2 -0.39 5.52 -34.11
N ILE A 3 0.92 5.76 -34.05
CA ILE A 3 1.50 6.87 -33.27
C ILE A 3 1.18 8.18 -34.00
N ASP A 4 0.68 9.16 -33.24
CA ASP A 4 0.44 10.50 -33.78
C ASP A 4 1.77 11.21 -34.04
N ILE A 5 1.86 11.96 -35.13
CA ILE A 5 3.09 12.67 -35.51
C ILE A 5 3.46 13.79 -34.53
N ASN A 6 2.48 14.30 -33.78
CA ASN A 6 2.67 15.34 -32.76
C ASN A 6 2.86 14.74 -31.36
N ASP A 7 3.07 13.43 -31.24
CA ASP A 7 3.34 12.78 -29.94
C ASP A 7 4.68 13.32 -29.37
N PRO A 8 4.68 13.97 -28.20
CA PRO A 8 5.89 14.55 -27.60
C PRO A 8 6.97 13.49 -27.29
N ARG A 9 6.59 12.21 -27.20
CA ARG A 9 7.52 11.09 -27.02
C ARG A 9 8.46 10.91 -28.21
N ILE A 10 8.09 11.35 -29.41
CA ILE A 10 8.94 11.31 -30.62
C ILE A 10 10.19 12.18 -30.42
N THR A 11 10.01 13.41 -29.96
CA THR A 11 11.13 14.33 -29.69
C THR A 11 11.97 13.85 -28.50
N ALA A 12 11.34 13.38 -27.42
CA ALA A 12 12.06 12.81 -26.27
C ALA A 12 12.89 11.57 -26.65
N PHE A 13 12.38 10.73 -27.57
CA PHE A 13 13.12 9.59 -28.12
C PHE A 13 14.28 10.04 -29.02
N ALA A 14 14.07 11.06 -29.86
CA ALA A 14 15.10 11.62 -30.74
C ALA A 14 16.30 12.18 -29.95
N LEU A 15 16.04 12.83 -28.81
CA LEU A 15 17.06 13.39 -27.91
C LEU A 15 17.65 12.38 -26.91
N GLY A 16 17.18 11.13 -26.93
CA GLY A 16 17.66 10.07 -26.03
C GLY A 16 17.27 10.28 -24.56
N GLU A 17 16.17 11.00 -24.32
CA GLU A 17 15.59 11.27 -22.99
C GLU A 17 14.53 10.23 -22.60
N LEU A 18 13.96 9.54 -23.58
CA LEU A 18 12.98 8.47 -23.37
C LEU A 18 13.66 7.16 -22.99
N THR A 19 13.15 6.47 -21.96
CA THR A 19 13.68 5.18 -21.48
C THR A 19 12.55 4.16 -21.26
N GLY A 20 12.90 2.88 -21.09
CA GLY A 20 11.92 1.84 -20.77
C GLY A 20 10.96 1.50 -21.90
N SER A 21 9.71 1.17 -21.57
CA SER A 21 8.70 0.70 -22.51
C SER A 21 8.34 1.72 -23.59
N ASP A 22 8.28 3.01 -23.23
CA ASP A 22 7.97 4.09 -24.19
C ASP A 22 9.06 4.22 -25.26
N ALA A 23 10.33 4.04 -24.87
CA ALA A 23 11.44 4.02 -25.83
C ALA A 23 11.35 2.82 -26.78
N ILE A 24 10.94 1.65 -26.29
CA ILE A 24 10.76 0.44 -27.10
C ILE A 24 9.56 0.60 -28.04
N GLU A 25 8.48 1.24 -27.59
CA GLU A 25 7.28 1.53 -28.37
C GLU A 25 7.59 2.47 -29.54
N ILE A 26 8.25 3.61 -29.26
CA ILE A 26 8.66 4.56 -30.30
C ILE A 26 9.71 3.93 -31.23
N ALA A 27 10.68 3.17 -30.70
CA ALA A 27 11.65 2.44 -31.53
C ALA A 27 10.97 1.46 -32.50
N ARG A 28 9.93 0.74 -32.04
CA ARG A 28 9.14 -0.15 -32.91
C ARG A 28 8.35 0.64 -33.95
N ALA A 29 7.77 1.78 -33.58
CA ALA A 29 7.07 2.63 -34.52
C ALA A 29 7.99 3.26 -35.59
N VAL A 30 9.23 3.62 -35.24
CA VAL A 30 10.25 4.07 -36.20
C VAL A 30 10.59 2.99 -37.23
N LEU A 31 10.57 1.71 -36.83
CA LEU A 31 10.79 0.59 -37.75
C LEU A 31 9.59 0.35 -38.69
N MET A 32 8.37 0.61 -38.22
CA MET A 32 7.13 0.23 -38.92
C MET A 32 6.41 1.37 -39.66
N ASP A 33 6.64 2.63 -39.31
CA ASP A 33 6.00 3.81 -39.93
C ASP A 33 7.06 4.82 -40.41
N ALA A 34 7.09 5.05 -41.73
CA ALA A 34 8.03 5.99 -42.35
C ALA A 34 7.84 7.43 -41.86
N ARG A 35 6.63 7.82 -41.46
CA ARG A 35 6.33 9.19 -41.00
C ARG A 35 6.91 9.44 -39.61
N VAL A 36 6.82 8.45 -38.73
CA VAL A 36 7.41 8.50 -37.38
C VAL A 36 8.93 8.49 -37.49
N ARG A 37 9.50 7.70 -38.41
CA ARG A 37 10.94 7.72 -38.70
C ARG A 37 11.41 9.10 -39.16
N MET A 38 10.72 9.70 -40.13
CA MET A 38 11.02 11.05 -40.61
C MET A 38 10.98 12.08 -39.48
N ALA A 39 9.95 12.06 -38.61
CA ALA A 39 9.89 13.01 -37.50
C ALA A 39 11.01 12.83 -36.45
N VAL A 40 11.47 11.60 -36.21
CA VAL A 40 12.64 11.34 -35.34
C VAL A 40 13.92 11.86 -35.99
N ASP A 41 14.08 11.65 -37.31
CA ASP A 41 15.27 12.10 -38.05
C ASP A 41 15.29 13.63 -38.14
N ASP A 42 14.16 14.29 -38.42
CA ASP A 42 14.01 15.75 -38.43
C ASP A 42 14.36 16.36 -37.07
N ALA A 43 13.90 15.76 -35.97
CA ALA A 43 14.22 16.23 -34.62
C ALA A 43 15.72 16.08 -34.28
N ARG A 44 16.36 14.99 -34.75
CA ARG A 44 17.81 14.79 -34.60
C ARG A 44 18.61 15.78 -35.45
N GLU A 45 18.16 16.04 -36.67
CA GLU A 45 18.81 16.99 -37.56
C GLU A 45 18.68 18.42 -37.03
N ALA A 46 17.50 18.83 -36.58
CA ALA A 46 17.30 20.13 -35.94
C ALA A 46 18.18 20.29 -34.68
N SER A 47 18.29 19.23 -33.87
CA SER A 47 19.19 19.21 -32.72
C SER A 47 20.66 19.33 -33.14
N ALA A 48 21.09 18.62 -34.19
CA ALA A 48 22.45 18.69 -34.71
C ALA A 48 22.78 20.07 -35.30
N GLN A 49 21.85 20.70 -36.03
CA GLN A 49 22.00 22.05 -36.56
C GLN A 49 22.11 23.08 -35.43
N LEU A 50 21.25 22.99 -34.40
CA LEU A 50 21.33 23.84 -33.21
C LEU A 50 22.66 23.66 -32.47
N MET A 51 23.13 22.42 -32.32
CA MET A 51 24.44 22.15 -31.70
C MET A 51 25.61 22.65 -32.55
N GLY A 52 25.50 22.61 -33.88
CA GLY A 52 26.52 23.18 -34.78
C GLY A 52 26.55 24.71 -34.77
N ILE A 53 25.40 25.37 -34.52
CA ILE A 53 25.32 26.84 -34.37
C ILE A 53 25.80 27.29 -32.99
N LEU A 54 25.56 26.48 -31.95
CA LEU A 54 25.84 26.81 -30.55
C LEU A 54 27.19 26.27 -30.02
N GLY A 55 27.96 25.52 -30.83
CA GLY A 55 29.19 24.86 -30.40
C GLY A 55 30.33 24.88 -31.42
N ASP A 56 31.57 24.92 -30.95
CA ASP A 56 32.80 25.08 -31.75
C ASP A 56 33.33 23.72 -32.28
N GLY A 57 32.45 22.86 -32.77
CA GLY A 57 32.80 21.58 -33.40
C GLY A 57 32.92 20.36 -32.46
N ASP A 58 32.97 20.53 -31.14
CA ASP A 58 32.93 19.44 -30.16
C ASP A 58 31.64 19.47 -29.32
N ALA A 59 30.60 18.82 -29.82
CA ALA A 59 29.32 18.71 -29.12
C ALA A 59 29.43 17.74 -27.92
N HIS A 60 29.58 18.27 -26.71
CA HIS A 60 29.45 17.46 -25.50
C HIS A 60 27.98 17.36 -25.09
N LEU A 61 27.28 16.34 -25.59
CA LEU A 61 26.05 15.88 -24.96
C LEU A 61 26.35 15.59 -23.49
N LEU A 62 25.41 15.93 -22.60
CA LEU A 62 25.54 15.55 -21.19
C LEU A 62 25.74 14.04 -21.11
N THR A 63 26.86 13.64 -20.51
CA THR A 63 27.14 12.22 -20.27
C THR A 63 25.96 11.59 -19.50
N PRO A 64 25.73 10.28 -19.64
CA PRO A 64 24.68 9.60 -18.88
C PRO A 64 24.71 9.92 -17.38
N GLY A 65 25.91 10.03 -16.79
CA GLY A 65 26.09 10.44 -15.39
C GLY A 65 25.74 11.91 -15.11
N GLN A 66 26.04 12.83 -16.02
CA GLN A 66 25.66 14.24 -15.88
C GLN A 66 24.15 14.47 -16.03
N ARG A 67 23.48 13.71 -16.91
CA ARG A 67 22.01 13.73 -17.03
C ARG A 67 21.35 13.24 -15.75
N GLU A 68 21.91 12.20 -15.15
CA GLU A 68 21.44 11.69 -13.86
C GLU A 68 21.74 12.66 -12.70
N ALA A 69 22.86 13.38 -12.75
CA ALA A 69 23.18 14.43 -11.78
C ALA A 69 22.20 15.61 -11.84
N VAL A 70 21.77 16.04 -13.03
CA VAL A 70 20.75 17.10 -13.19
C VAL A 70 19.38 16.62 -12.69
N ARG A 71 19.01 15.38 -13.00
CA ARG A 71 17.75 14.78 -12.57
C ARG A 71 17.67 14.60 -11.05
N SER A 72 18.78 14.18 -10.43
CA SER A 72 18.91 14.06 -8.97
C SER A 72 19.03 15.42 -8.26
N ALA A 73 19.55 16.45 -8.92
CA ALA A 73 19.55 17.82 -8.40
C ALA A 73 18.13 18.41 -8.31
N GLY A 74 17.23 18.07 -9.24
CA GLY A 74 15.80 18.44 -9.17
C GLY A 74 15.00 17.72 -8.08
N ALA A 75 15.56 16.65 -7.50
CA ALA A 75 14.96 15.88 -6.40
C ALA A 75 15.40 16.35 -4.99
N ARG A 76 16.26 17.38 -4.90
CA ARG A 76 16.56 18.04 -3.63
C ARG A 76 15.54 19.16 -3.37
N PRO A 77 15.05 19.37 -2.13
CA PRO A 77 14.24 20.52 -1.82
C PRO A 77 15.04 21.79 -2.09
N VAL A 78 14.44 22.72 -2.84
CA VAL A 78 14.93 24.09 -2.95
C VAL A 78 15.03 24.64 -1.54
N ILE A 79 16.23 25.06 -1.12
CA ILE A 79 16.45 25.76 0.13
C ILE A 79 15.67 27.08 0.05
N THR A 80 14.46 27.10 0.59
CA THR A 80 13.68 28.33 0.79
C THR A 80 14.06 28.93 2.14
N ASP A 81 15.29 29.40 2.25
CA ASP A 81 15.63 30.51 3.13
C ASP A 81 17.02 31.04 2.75
N LEU A 82 17.02 32.05 1.88
CA LEU A 82 18.11 32.99 1.74
C LEU A 82 17.52 34.37 1.97
N ALA A 83 17.75 34.89 3.18
CA ALA A 83 17.58 36.29 3.49
C ALA A 83 18.31 37.13 2.43
N SER A 84 17.61 38.11 1.88
CA SER A 84 18.07 38.98 0.80
C SER A 84 19.20 39.90 1.25
N ALA A 85 20.45 39.46 1.09
CA ALA A 85 21.62 40.34 1.20
C ALA A 85 21.99 40.88 -0.19
N ARG A 86 21.70 42.16 -0.42
CA ARG A 86 22.17 42.95 -1.57
C ARG A 86 23.71 43.01 -1.57
N VAL A 87 24.37 42.55 -2.63
CA VAL A 87 25.80 42.78 -2.87
C VAL A 87 26.04 43.14 -4.36
N PRO A 88 26.92 44.10 -4.70
CA PRO A 88 26.91 44.79 -6.01
C PRO A 88 27.59 43.99 -7.14
N PHE A 89 27.04 44.16 -8.34
CA PHE A 89 27.26 43.40 -9.58
C PHE A 89 28.63 43.55 -10.27
N TRP A 90 29.57 44.35 -9.74
CA TRP A 90 30.86 44.59 -10.41
C TRP A 90 32.01 43.99 -9.61
N LYS A 91 32.26 42.69 -9.80
CA LYS A 91 33.58 42.01 -9.81
C LYS A 91 33.39 40.47 -9.81
N ARG A 92 33.26 39.88 -11.02
CA ARG A 92 33.93 38.65 -11.52
C ARG A 92 33.19 38.11 -12.77
N PRO A 93 33.90 37.66 -13.83
CA PRO A 93 33.28 37.04 -14.98
C PRO A 93 33.15 35.53 -14.74
N ALA A 94 31.92 35.02 -14.58
CA ALA A 94 31.53 33.63 -14.80
C ALA A 94 30.15 33.34 -14.17
N VAL A 95 29.10 34.00 -14.64
CA VAL A 95 27.71 33.47 -14.57
C VAL A 95 26.94 34.02 -15.77
N ALA A 96 27.11 33.40 -16.93
CA ALA A 96 26.21 33.57 -18.07
C ALA A 96 25.61 32.19 -18.36
N GLY A 97 24.54 31.85 -17.65
CA GLY A 97 23.92 30.53 -17.79
C GLY A 97 22.54 30.35 -17.16
N ILE A 98 21.92 31.40 -16.60
CA ILE A 98 20.58 31.28 -15.98
C ILE A 98 19.53 32.12 -16.73
N GLY A 99 19.92 32.91 -17.73
CA GLY A 99 19.00 33.87 -18.39
C GLY A 99 18.17 33.35 -19.58
N VAL A 100 18.46 32.18 -20.16
CA VAL A 100 17.89 31.82 -21.49
C VAL A 100 16.72 30.82 -21.42
N ALA A 101 16.63 29.96 -20.40
CA ALA A 101 15.54 28.99 -20.29
C ALA A 101 14.16 29.62 -19.98
N ALA A 102 14.14 30.73 -19.23
CA ALA A 102 12.90 31.43 -18.89
C ALA A 102 12.30 32.21 -20.08
N ALA A 103 13.14 32.63 -21.04
CA ALA A 103 12.68 33.42 -22.19
C ALA A 103 11.94 32.57 -23.25
N ILE A 104 12.28 31.30 -23.40
CA ILE A 104 11.67 30.40 -24.40
C ILE A 104 10.29 29.90 -23.93
N ALA A 105 10.12 29.62 -22.64
CA ALA A 105 8.83 29.18 -22.08
C ALA A 105 7.74 30.27 -22.20
N VAL A 106 8.12 31.54 -22.05
CA VAL A 106 7.18 32.68 -22.20
C VAL A 106 6.83 32.92 -23.68
N ALA A 107 7.76 32.70 -24.61
CA ALA A 107 7.48 32.85 -26.05
C ALA A 107 6.51 31.77 -26.57
N ILE A 108 6.62 30.52 -26.11
CA ILE A 108 5.70 29.44 -26.51
C ILE A 108 4.30 29.66 -25.94
N PHE A 109 4.18 30.20 -24.72
CA PHE A 109 2.88 30.50 -24.11
C PHE A 109 2.15 31.68 -24.76
N ILE A 110 2.90 32.68 -25.28
CA ILE A 110 2.30 33.87 -25.92
C ILE A 110 1.88 33.61 -27.37
N VAL A 111 2.55 32.69 -28.09
CA VAL A 111 2.24 32.42 -29.50
C VAL A 111 1.14 31.35 -29.69
N GLY A 112 0.88 30.48 -28.70
CA GLY A 112 -0.21 29.49 -28.75
C GLY A 112 -1.58 29.98 -28.25
N GLY A 113 -1.68 31.22 -27.79
CA GLY A 113 -2.86 31.75 -27.11
C GLY A 113 -3.96 32.32 -28.02
N ARG A 114 -5.00 31.50 -28.25
CA ARG A 114 -6.43 31.83 -28.52
C ARG A 114 -6.86 32.16 -29.97
N PRO A 115 -8.14 31.89 -30.38
CA PRO A 115 -9.35 31.81 -29.53
C PRO A 115 -10.36 30.66 -29.78
N GLY A 116 -11.06 30.30 -28.70
CA GLY A 116 -12.34 29.59 -28.68
C GLY A 116 -12.92 29.69 -27.27
N GLY A 117 -13.79 30.67 -27.04
CA GLY A 117 -14.27 31.07 -25.72
C GLY A 117 -15.32 30.14 -25.12
N GLY A 118 -15.25 29.99 -23.80
CA GLY A 118 -16.28 29.36 -22.96
C GLY A 118 -15.87 29.49 -21.51
N SER A 119 -16.39 30.50 -20.82
CA SER A 119 -16.16 30.80 -19.40
C SER A 119 -16.65 29.65 -18.50
N GLY A 120 -15.86 29.27 -17.48
CA GLY A 120 -16.34 28.35 -16.44
C GLY A 120 -15.26 27.88 -15.46
N ASP A 121 -15.19 28.58 -14.32
CA ASP A 121 -14.79 28.17 -12.95
C ASP A 121 -13.54 27.30 -12.68
N GLY A 122 -12.69 27.80 -11.79
CA GLY A 122 -11.38 27.25 -11.44
C GLY A 122 -11.45 26.07 -10.45
N GLY A 123 -11.84 24.89 -10.95
CA GLY A 123 -11.63 23.63 -10.25
C GLY A 123 -10.18 23.16 -10.38
N VAL A 124 -9.48 22.98 -9.26
CA VAL A 124 -8.21 22.26 -9.22
C VAL A 124 -8.47 20.83 -9.72
N GLU A 125 -8.04 20.52 -10.94
CA GLU A 125 -8.14 19.18 -11.51
C GLU A 125 -7.43 18.18 -10.59
N SER A 126 -8.19 17.19 -10.10
CA SER A 126 -7.60 16.02 -9.45
C SER A 126 -6.69 15.30 -10.45
N PRO A 127 -5.54 14.75 -10.03
CA PRO A 127 -4.64 14.05 -10.95
C PRO A 127 -5.40 12.94 -11.68
N ALA A 128 -5.09 12.75 -12.97
CA ALA A 128 -5.72 11.78 -13.84
C ALA A 128 -5.81 10.40 -13.14
N LYS A 129 -7.02 9.85 -13.07
CA LYS A 129 -7.31 8.56 -12.44
C LYS A 129 -6.45 7.45 -13.07
N TRP A 130 -5.76 6.65 -12.24
CA TRP A 130 -4.92 5.55 -12.72
C TRP A 130 -5.77 4.45 -13.38
N ASP A 131 -5.33 3.95 -14.54
CA ASP A 131 -6.02 2.87 -15.24
C ASP A 131 -5.51 1.50 -14.77
N TRP A 132 -6.21 0.91 -13.80
CA TRP A 132 -5.91 -0.42 -13.26
C TRP A 132 -6.19 -1.56 -14.26
N THR A 133 -6.94 -1.31 -15.33
CA THR A 133 -7.30 -2.35 -16.31
C THR A 133 -6.10 -2.86 -17.10
N GLN A 134 -5.04 -2.06 -17.22
CA GLN A 134 -3.82 -2.42 -17.97
C GLN A 134 -2.84 -3.29 -17.18
N VAL A 135 -3.03 -3.45 -15.87
CA VAL A 135 -2.13 -4.23 -15.01
C VAL A 135 -2.48 -5.71 -15.10
N ASP A 136 -1.52 -6.63 -15.08
CA ASP A 136 -1.84 -8.06 -15.03
C ASP A 136 -2.41 -8.48 -13.67
N MET A 137 -3.14 -9.61 -13.65
CA MET A 137 -3.83 -10.07 -12.45
C MET A 137 -2.87 -10.60 -11.36
N GLN A 138 -1.71 -11.12 -11.74
CA GLN A 138 -0.73 -11.66 -10.79
C GLN A 138 -0.18 -10.54 -9.90
N ASN A 139 0.11 -9.38 -10.48
CA ASN A 139 0.57 -8.20 -9.77
C ASN A 139 -0.51 -7.59 -8.87
N LEU A 140 -1.77 -7.57 -9.31
CA LEU A 140 -2.86 -7.00 -8.51
C LEU A 140 -3.27 -7.86 -7.31
N THR A 141 -2.95 -9.15 -7.32
CA THR A 141 -3.40 -10.12 -6.30
C THR A 141 -2.32 -10.66 -5.40
N ALA A 142 -1.08 -10.17 -5.56
CA ALA A 142 0.04 -10.59 -4.75
C ALA A 142 -0.19 -10.27 -3.26
N PRO A 143 0.04 -11.24 -2.35
CA PRO A 143 -0.02 -11.00 -0.92
C PRO A 143 1.07 -10.04 -0.46
N VAL A 144 0.77 -9.31 0.62
CA VAL A 144 1.79 -8.63 1.41
C VAL A 144 2.43 -9.66 2.34
N VAL A 145 3.75 -9.83 2.23
CA VAL A 145 4.53 -10.64 3.17
C VAL A 145 5.18 -9.69 4.16
N SER A 146 4.96 -9.90 5.46
CA SER A 146 5.70 -9.18 6.49
C SER A 146 6.79 -10.07 7.09
N ASP A 147 8.03 -9.61 7.04
CA ASP A 147 9.14 -10.18 7.82
C ASP A 147 9.05 -9.68 9.26
N ALA A 148 7.98 -10.07 9.96
CA ALA A 148 7.89 -9.90 11.40
C ALA A 148 8.93 -10.82 12.07
N GLY A 149 10.21 -10.43 12.09
CA GLY A 149 11.25 -11.21 12.75
C GLY A 149 12.69 -10.73 12.71
N VAL A 150 13.16 -9.93 11.75
CA VAL A 150 14.60 -9.54 11.71
C VAL A 150 14.76 -8.15 11.08
N GLU A 151 15.31 -7.19 11.84
CA GLU A 151 15.91 -5.99 11.26
C GLU A 151 17.09 -6.42 10.36
N GLY A 152 16.98 -6.25 9.05
CA GLY A 152 18.14 -6.48 8.16
C GLY A 152 17.87 -6.86 6.69
N ALA A 153 16.64 -7.04 6.23
CA ALA A 153 16.39 -7.40 4.82
C ALA A 153 16.33 -6.15 3.92
N ASN A 154 17.50 -5.62 3.54
CA ASN A 154 17.63 -4.70 2.40
C ASN A 154 17.36 -5.48 1.10
N GLY A 155 16.09 -5.66 0.76
CA GLY A 155 15.66 -6.21 -0.53
C GLY A 155 15.68 -5.11 -1.60
N SER A 156 16.68 -5.16 -2.49
CA SER A 156 16.79 -4.30 -3.67
C SER A 156 15.54 -4.40 -4.56
N SER A 157 14.67 -3.39 -4.51
CA SER A 157 13.47 -3.32 -5.37
C SER A 157 13.80 -2.66 -6.72
N HIS A 158 13.50 -3.33 -7.83
CA HIS A 158 13.72 -2.84 -9.20
C HIS A 158 12.87 -1.59 -9.53
N ALA A 159 13.48 -0.63 -10.24
CA ALA A 159 12.90 0.66 -10.63
C ALA A 159 11.56 0.63 -11.40
N ALA A 160 11.16 -0.53 -11.97
CA ALA A 160 9.91 -0.69 -12.72
C ALA A 160 8.63 -0.79 -11.86
N THR A 161 8.76 -0.98 -10.54
CA THR A 161 7.61 -1.18 -9.62
C THR A 161 7.22 0.08 -8.84
N THR A 162 8.05 1.13 -8.88
CA THR A 162 7.83 2.37 -8.13
C THR A 162 6.56 3.15 -8.53
N PRO A 163 6.24 3.35 -9.82
CA PRO A 163 5.03 4.10 -10.22
C PRO A 163 3.75 3.38 -9.82
N MET A 164 3.72 2.05 -9.95
CA MET A 164 2.58 1.21 -9.53
C MET A 164 2.32 1.33 -8.04
N ARG A 165 3.38 1.28 -7.21
CA ARG A 165 3.27 1.39 -5.75
C ARG A 165 2.78 2.76 -5.30
N GLU A 166 3.21 3.82 -6.00
CA GLU A 166 2.73 5.19 -5.77
C GLU A 166 1.26 5.33 -6.17
N ALA A 167 0.87 4.77 -7.32
CA ALA A 167 -0.51 4.71 -7.75
C ALA A 167 -1.40 3.90 -6.78
N MET A 168 -0.94 2.77 -6.24
CA MET A 168 -1.70 1.97 -5.26
C MET A 168 -1.91 2.75 -3.95
N ARG A 169 -0.90 3.52 -3.54
CA ARG A 169 -0.93 4.38 -2.35
C ARG A 169 -1.94 5.53 -2.50
N ASP A 170 -2.02 6.11 -3.69
CA ASP A 170 -2.82 7.31 -3.99
C ASP A 170 -4.26 6.97 -4.44
N ASP A 171 -4.46 5.92 -5.25
CA ASP A 171 -5.76 5.40 -5.70
C ASP A 171 -6.05 3.98 -5.18
N THR A 172 -6.06 3.84 -3.86
CA THR A 172 -6.37 2.56 -3.20
C THR A 172 -7.80 2.06 -3.47
N THR A 173 -8.74 2.98 -3.70
CA THR A 173 -10.14 2.61 -3.98
C THR A 173 -10.29 2.02 -5.37
N GLY A 174 -9.73 2.67 -6.40
CA GLY A 174 -9.75 2.15 -7.78
C GLY A 174 -9.07 0.78 -7.88
N PHE A 175 -7.91 0.62 -7.25
CA PHE A 175 -7.20 -0.65 -7.18
C PHE A 175 -8.08 -1.79 -6.62
N ARG A 176 -8.74 -1.55 -5.49
CA ARG A 176 -9.60 -2.56 -4.82
C ARG A 176 -10.83 -2.93 -5.65
N GLU A 177 -11.47 -1.95 -6.28
CA GLU A 177 -12.64 -2.19 -7.13
C GLU A 177 -12.25 -2.97 -8.39
N GLU A 178 -11.10 -2.70 -8.99
CA GLU A 178 -10.60 -3.47 -10.14
C GLU A 178 -10.31 -4.93 -9.76
N VAL A 179 -9.60 -5.17 -8.66
CA VAL A 179 -9.36 -6.54 -8.17
C VAL A 179 -10.67 -7.27 -7.93
N LYS A 180 -11.63 -6.61 -7.30
CA LYS A 180 -12.97 -7.16 -7.06
C LYS A 180 -13.70 -7.50 -8.37
N ALA A 181 -13.64 -6.62 -9.37
CA ALA A 181 -14.25 -6.84 -10.68
C ALA A 181 -13.63 -8.05 -11.40
N ARG A 182 -12.31 -8.18 -11.39
CA ARG A 182 -11.61 -9.31 -12.02
C ARG A 182 -11.91 -10.63 -11.33
N ILE A 183 -11.90 -10.65 -10.00
CA ILE A 183 -12.28 -11.85 -9.23
C ILE A 183 -13.73 -12.23 -9.50
N ARG A 184 -14.64 -11.29 -9.78
CA ARG A 184 -16.02 -11.59 -10.18
C ARG A 184 -16.14 -12.18 -11.59
N LEU A 185 -15.27 -11.78 -12.52
CA LEU A 185 -15.30 -12.22 -13.92
C LEU A 185 -14.47 -13.49 -14.20
N MET A 186 -13.64 -13.91 -13.25
CA MET A 186 -12.77 -15.10 -13.39
C MET A 186 -13.57 -16.38 -13.71
N PRO A 187 -13.06 -17.33 -14.51
CA PRO A 187 -13.74 -18.61 -14.74
C PRO A 187 -13.89 -19.44 -13.45
N GLU A 188 -14.97 -20.23 -13.33
CA GLU A 188 -15.22 -21.03 -12.12
C GLU A 188 -14.13 -22.06 -11.82
N GLY A 189 -13.55 -22.67 -12.86
CA GLY A 189 -12.47 -23.65 -12.73
C GLY A 189 -11.21 -23.08 -12.09
N GLU A 190 -10.89 -21.82 -12.35
CA GLU A 190 -9.74 -21.14 -11.74
C GLU A 190 -9.97 -20.89 -10.25
N ILE A 191 -11.20 -20.51 -9.87
CA ILE A 191 -11.59 -20.29 -8.46
C ILE A 191 -11.59 -21.58 -7.66
N ALA A 192 -12.12 -22.66 -8.24
CA ALA A 192 -12.16 -23.94 -7.55
C ALA A 192 -10.76 -24.53 -7.31
N SER A 193 -9.82 -24.28 -8.23
CA SER A 193 -8.53 -24.96 -8.22
C SER A 193 -7.71 -24.70 -6.96
N GLY A 194 -7.70 -23.47 -6.41
CA GLY A 194 -6.86 -23.08 -5.26
C GLY A 194 -5.34 -23.22 -5.48
N ASP A 195 -4.91 -24.04 -6.43
CA ASP A 195 -3.55 -24.38 -6.82
C ASP A 195 -2.85 -23.24 -7.55
N SER A 196 -3.63 -22.38 -8.20
CA SER A 196 -3.14 -21.13 -8.80
C SER A 196 -2.80 -20.06 -7.76
N LEU A 197 -3.29 -20.20 -6.52
CA LEU A 197 -3.04 -19.23 -5.46
C LEU A 197 -1.70 -19.52 -4.78
N PRO A 198 -0.93 -18.48 -4.41
CA PRO A 198 0.32 -18.63 -3.68
C PRO A 198 0.12 -19.50 -2.43
N ALA A 199 0.93 -20.56 -2.32
CA ALA A 199 0.93 -21.39 -1.14
C ALA A 199 1.46 -20.57 0.05
N LEU A 200 0.73 -20.61 1.16
CA LEU A 200 1.17 -20.02 2.42
C LEU A 200 1.84 -21.11 3.26
N ASP A 201 2.87 -20.73 4.00
CA ASP A 201 3.48 -21.60 5.00
C ASP A 201 2.48 -21.80 6.15
N ASP A 202 1.90 -22.98 6.24
CA ASP A 202 0.93 -23.33 7.28
C ASP A 202 1.55 -23.19 8.68
N ALA A 203 2.87 -23.40 8.83
CA ALA A 203 3.57 -23.19 10.09
C ALA A 203 3.63 -21.71 10.50
N SER A 204 3.50 -20.78 9.56
CA SER A 204 3.52 -19.33 9.81
C SER A 204 2.14 -18.73 10.11
N ARG A 205 1.05 -19.33 9.60
CA ARG A 205 -0.32 -18.76 9.66
C ARG A 205 -0.80 -18.43 11.07
N GLN A 206 -0.33 -19.16 12.08
CA GLN A 206 -0.76 -19.01 13.48
C GLN A 206 0.39 -19.21 14.47
N ARG A 207 1.62 -18.90 14.05
CA ARG A 207 2.81 -19.17 14.86
C ARG A 207 2.86 -18.29 16.10
N TRP A 208 2.79 -18.92 17.26
CA TRP A 208 3.13 -18.28 18.52
C TRP A 208 4.64 -18.06 18.63
N GLN A 209 5.02 -16.88 19.09
CA GLN A 209 6.41 -16.48 19.36
C GLN A 209 6.53 -16.12 20.84
N GLY A 210 7.55 -16.63 21.53
CA GLY A 210 7.83 -16.25 22.92
C GLY A 210 8.29 -14.79 23.00
N VAL A 211 7.76 -14.03 23.96
CA VAL A 211 8.12 -12.63 24.14
C VAL A 211 9.41 -12.50 24.94
N ARG A 212 10.37 -11.72 24.42
CA ARG A 212 11.65 -11.44 25.09
C ARG A 212 11.71 -10.00 25.59
N SER A 213 12.52 -9.75 26.62
CA SER A 213 12.76 -8.39 27.12
C SER A 213 13.28 -7.49 26.01
N GLY A 214 12.68 -6.30 25.87
CA GLY A 214 13.01 -5.34 24.82
C GLY A 214 12.62 -5.76 23.40
N GLN A 215 11.80 -6.80 23.23
CA GLN A 215 11.37 -7.22 21.91
C GLN A 215 10.53 -6.14 21.21
N ARG A 216 10.98 -5.79 20.00
CA ARG A 216 10.32 -4.84 19.11
C ARG A 216 9.74 -5.59 17.92
N LEU A 217 8.48 -5.30 17.60
CA LEU A 217 7.77 -5.82 16.45
C LEU A 217 7.49 -4.66 15.49
N VAL A 218 7.84 -4.83 14.22
CA VAL A 218 7.45 -3.88 13.18
C VAL A 218 5.98 -4.10 12.87
N VAL A 219 5.17 -3.05 13.00
CA VAL A 219 3.74 -3.10 12.69
C VAL A 219 3.56 -3.07 11.17
N PRO A 220 2.88 -4.07 10.57
CA PRO A 220 2.55 -4.03 9.14
C PRO A 220 1.71 -2.80 8.79
N MET A 221 2.11 -2.09 7.74
CA MET A 221 1.45 -0.85 7.30
C MET A 221 0.54 -1.05 6.08
N THR A 222 0.55 -2.25 5.50
CA THR A 222 -0.22 -2.61 4.30
C THR A 222 -0.84 -3.99 4.45
N SER A 223 -1.85 -4.26 3.64
CA SER A 223 -2.47 -5.58 3.47
C SER A 223 -2.77 -5.80 1.99
N GLY A 224 -2.84 -7.06 1.57
CA GLY A 224 -3.45 -7.40 0.28
C GLY A 224 -4.97 -7.11 0.28
N VAL A 225 -5.62 -7.42 -0.83
CA VAL A 225 -7.03 -7.00 -1.08
C VAL A 225 -7.92 -8.11 -1.64
N THR A 226 -7.43 -9.35 -1.70
CA THR A 226 -8.05 -10.42 -2.52
C THR A 226 -9.02 -11.28 -1.74
N SER A 227 -8.74 -11.55 -0.48
CA SER A 227 -9.41 -12.60 0.30
C SER A 227 -10.91 -12.36 0.44
N TRP A 228 -11.32 -11.10 0.63
CA TRP A 228 -12.73 -10.78 0.80
C TRP A 228 -13.55 -10.91 -0.50
N PRO A 229 -13.13 -10.35 -1.66
CA PRO A 229 -13.79 -10.65 -2.94
C PRO A 229 -13.90 -12.15 -3.25
N TRP A 230 -12.86 -12.94 -2.94
CA TRP A 230 -12.88 -14.40 -3.11
C TRP A 230 -13.92 -15.07 -2.21
N LEU A 231 -13.98 -14.66 -0.94
CA LEU A 231 -14.99 -15.12 0.01
C LEU A 231 -16.40 -14.79 -0.48
N GLU A 232 -16.66 -13.52 -0.84
CA GLU A 232 -17.97 -13.09 -1.34
C GLU A 232 -18.42 -13.95 -2.51
N ARG A 233 -17.58 -14.13 -3.52
CA ARG A 233 -17.94 -14.93 -4.70
C ARG A 233 -18.20 -16.40 -4.35
N SER A 234 -17.34 -17.02 -3.54
CA SER A 234 -17.48 -18.43 -3.17
C SER A 234 -18.79 -18.67 -2.40
N ILE A 235 -19.11 -17.79 -1.46
CA ILE A 235 -20.27 -17.94 -0.57
C ILE A 235 -21.57 -17.48 -1.23
N LEU A 236 -21.55 -16.35 -1.93
CA LEU A 236 -22.75 -15.73 -2.49
C LEU A 236 -23.16 -16.36 -3.82
N ASP A 237 -22.19 -16.60 -4.71
CA ASP A 237 -22.48 -17.06 -6.07
C ASP A 237 -22.40 -18.59 -6.15
N GLN A 238 -21.36 -19.19 -5.55
CA GLN A 238 -21.07 -20.62 -5.68
C GLN A 238 -21.62 -21.50 -4.55
N LYS A 239 -22.12 -20.90 -3.46
CA LYS A 239 -22.66 -21.60 -2.28
C LYS A 239 -21.69 -22.65 -1.70
N LYS A 240 -20.39 -22.38 -1.72
CA LYS A 240 -19.36 -23.29 -1.21
C LYS A 240 -18.29 -22.52 -0.45
N LEU A 241 -17.52 -23.24 0.36
CA LEU A 241 -16.37 -22.66 1.04
C LEU A 241 -15.29 -22.25 0.03
N PRO A 242 -14.63 -21.09 0.23
CA PRO A 242 -13.50 -20.67 -0.58
C PRO A 242 -12.31 -21.62 -0.38
N PRO A 243 -11.39 -21.73 -1.36
CA PRO A 243 -10.13 -22.43 -1.15
C PRO A 243 -9.37 -21.85 0.05
N ARG A 244 -8.82 -22.70 0.92
CA ARG A 244 -8.07 -22.25 2.13
C ARG A 244 -6.94 -21.27 1.81
N ARG A 245 -6.31 -21.40 0.64
CA ARG A 245 -5.23 -20.49 0.18
C ARG A 245 -5.71 -19.09 -0.18
N ALA A 246 -7.00 -18.91 -0.45
CA ALA A 246 -7.61 -17.61 -0.72
C ALA A 246 -7.90 -16.80 0.55
N ILE A 247 -7.74 -17.41 1.74
CA ILE A 247 -8.15 -16.81 3.00
C ILE A 247 -6.93 -16.30 3.76
N ARG A 248 -6.83 -14.97 3.83
CA ARG A 248 -5.84 -14.25 4.62
C ARG A 248 -6.56 -13.25 5.54
N ILE A 249 -6.34 -13.40 6.84
CA ILE A 249 -7.06 -12.67 7.88
C ILE A 249 -6.86 -11.16 7.72
N GLU A 250 -5.63 -10.73 7.47
CA GLU A 250 -5.28 -9.31 7.31
C GLU A 250 -6.02 -8.66 6.14
N GLU A 251 -6.19 -9.38 5.02
CA GLU A 251 -6.90 -8.85 3.85
C GLU A 251 -8.41 -8.80 4.09
N MET A 252 -8.96 -9.76 4.83
CA MET A 252 -10.38 -9.75 5.21
C MET A 252 -10.68 -8.59 6.16
N VAL A 253 -9.86 -8.42 7.21
CA VAL A 253 -10.02 -7.33 8.19
C VAL A 253 -9.90 -5.97 7.49
N ASN A 254 -8.87 -5.80 6.67
CA ASN A 254 -8.61 -4.55 5.93
C ASN A 254 -9.41 -4.40 4.65
N HIS A 255 -10.39 -5.27 4.38
CA HIS A 255 -11.42 -4.98 3.38
C HIS A 255 -12.34 -3.84 3.85
N PHE A 256 -12.59 -3.78 5.16
CA PHE A 256 -13.53 -2.86 5.76
C PHE A 256 -12.87 -1.55 6.18
N ARG A 257 -13.68 -0.49 6.24
CA ARG A 257 -13.27 0.82 6.74
C ARG A 257 -13.44 0.87 8.26
N TYR A 258 -12.50 1.49 8.94
CA TYR A 258 -12.51 1.77 10.38
C TYR A 258 -12.47 3.28 10.62
N LYS A 259 -12.77 3.71 11.85
CA LYS A 259 -12.67 5.12 12.23
C LYS A 259 -11.22 5.58 12.10
N LYS A 260 -10.98 6.74 11.48
CA LYS A 260 -9.62 7.31 11.35
C LYS A 260 -8.97 7.38 12.74
N PRO A 261 -7.74 6.87 12.91
CA PRO A 261 -7.08 6.87 14.20
C PRO A 261 -6.67 8.30 14.62
N THR A 262 -6.60 8.54 15.93
CA THR A 262 -6.43 9.88 16.52
C THR A 262 -5.58 9.94 17.81
N MET A 263 -5.22 8.81 18.42
CA MET A 263 -4.59 8.77 19.75
C MET A 263 -3.13 9.21 19.75
N ILE A 264 -2.39 8.96 18.67
CA ILE A 264 -1.01 9.44 18.50
C ILE A 264 -0.78 9.85 17.06
N SER A 265 0.06 10.86 16.86
CA SER A 265 0.58 11.26 15.55
C SER A 265 2.10 11.36 15.57
N GLY A 266 2.75 11.06 14.46
CA GLY A 266 4.21 11.10 14.35
C GLY A 266 4.69 10.52 13.03
N ALA A 267 5.82 11.03 12.51
CA ALA A 267 6.46 10.55 11.28
C ALA A 267 5.53 10.43 10.05
N GLY A 268 4.53 11.30 9.94
CA GLY A 268 3.54 11.27 8.85
C GLY A 268 2.42 10.24 9.02
N TRP A 269 2.25 9.70 10.23
CA TRP A 269 1.24 8.72 10.60
C TRP A 269 0.36 9.20 11.74
N VAL A 270 -0.86 8.67 11.78
CA VAL A 270 -1.73 8.64 12.95
C VAL A 270 -2.01 7.19 13.33
N ALA A 271 -2.13 6.92 14.62
CA ALA A 271 -2.42 5.57 15.10
C ALA A 271 -3.30 5.53 16.35
N ASP A 272 -4.04 4.42 16.45
CA ASP A 272 -4.82 4.01 17.61
C ASP A 272 -4.35 2.63 18.06
N MET A 273 -4.36 2.37 19.37
CA MET A 273 -4.06 1.06 19.95
C MET A 273 -5.09 0.72 21.03
N GLU A 274 -5.62 -0.49 20.99
CA GLU A 274 -6.65 -0.97 21.92
C GLU A 274 -6.41 -2.45 22.26
N ILE A 275 -6.77 -2.87 23.47
CA ILE A 275 -6.63 -4.26 23.91
C ILE A 275 -7.91 -4.74 24.63
N CYS A 276 -8.38 -5.94 24.30
CA CYS A 276 -9.50 -6.60 24.98
C CYS A 276 -9.25 -8.11 25.13
N LYS A 277 -10.05 -8.78 25.96
CA LYS A 277 -10.04 -10.25 26.04
C LYS A 277 -10.46 -10.86 24.70
N VAL A 278 -9.89 -12.00 24.35
CA VAL A 278 -10.32 -12.78 23.18
C VAL A 278 -11.70 -13.38 23.45
N PRO A 279 -12.67 -13.29 22.54
CA PRO A 279 -14.03 -13.79 22.81
C PRO A 279 -14.20 -15.31 22.59
N TRP A 280 -13.18 -15.96 22.02
CA TRP A 280 -13.11 -17.39 21.77
C TRP A 280 -12.02 -18.11 22.57
N SER A 281 -11.41 -17.47 23.58
CA SER A 281 -10.44 -18.11 24.45
C SER A 281 -10.31 -17.37 25.76
N THR A 282 -10.12 -18.08 26.87
CA THR A 282 -10.09 -17.47 28.21
C THR A 282 -8.74 -16.88 28.59
N ASN A 283 -7.65 -17.32 27.95
CA ASN A 283 -6.28 -17.06 28.40
C ASN A 283 -5.50 -16.09 27.52
N THR A 284 -6.16 -15.48 26.54
CA THR A 284 -5.53 -14.60 25.56
C THR A 284 -6.28 -13.28 25.42
N ALA A 285 -5.56 -12.27 24.93
CA ALA A 285 -6.06 -10.93 24.66
C ALA A 285 -5.80 -10.55 23.20
N LEU A 286 -6.73 -9.81 22.59
CA LEU A 286 -6.53 -9.19 21.28
C LEU A 286 -5.97 -7.78 21.49
N LEU A 287 -4.82 -7.51 20.90
CA LEU A 287 -4.26 -6.17 20.78
C LEU A 287 -4.43 -5.71 19.33
N ALA A 288 -5.22 -4.67 19.13
CA ALA A 288 -5.38 -4.03 17.84
C ALA A 288 -4.53 -2.77 17.73
N VAL A 289 -3.91 -2.60 16.56
CA VAL A 289 -3.17 -1.41 16.18
C VAL A 289 -3.73 -0.93 14.85
N HIS A 290 -4.33 0.25 14.83
CA HIS A 290 -4.82 0.89 13.61
C HIS A 290 -3.88 2.01 13.22
N VAL A 291 -3.26 1.93 12.04
CA VAL A 291 -2.32 2.91 11.52
C VAL A 291 -2.83 3.51 10.21
N GLN A 292 -2.70 4.82 10.03
CA GLN A 292 -3.06 5.47 8.78
C GLN A 292 -2.10 6.63 8.47
N ALA A 293 -1.79 6.83 7.20
CA ALA A 293 -0.99 7.98 6.77
C ALA A 293 -1.74 9.29 7.01
N ASP A 294 -1.04 10.32 7.46
CA ASP A 294 -1.58 11.64 7.80
C ASP A 294 -1.00 12.74 6.91
N GLY A 295 -1.18 12.58 5.58
CA GLY A 295 -0.82 13.58 4.56
C GLY A 295 0.68 13.80 4.30
N GLY A 296 1.55 13.60 5.30
CA GLY A 296 3.00 13.78 5.19
C GLY A 296 3.72 12.69 4.38
N LEU A 297 5.02 12.92 4.11
CA LEU A 297 5.94 11.88 3.63
C LEU A 297 6.19 10.88 4.77
N ALA A 298 5.28 9.92 4.88
CA ALA A 298 5.41 8.73 5.71
C ALA A 298 6.65 7.94 5.27
N SER A 299 7.74 8.08 6.03
CA SER A 299 9.06 7.49 5.71
C SER A 299 9.54 6.48 6.74
N GLU A 300 8.82 6.32 7.85
CA GLU A 300 9.28 5.54 9.00
C GLU A 300 8.24 4.50 9.46
N SER A 301 8.72 3.43 10.08
CA SER A 301 7.87 2.32 10.54
C SER A 301 7.18 2.64 11.87
N ALA A 302 6.08 1.93 12.14
CA ALA A 302 5.49 1.86 13.48
C ALA A 302 6.07 0.67 14.23
N ILE A 303 6.52 0.89 15.46
CA ILE A 303 7.18 -0.11 16.30
C ILE A 303 6.32 -0.41 17.51
N LEU A 304 6.01 -1.68 17.72
CA LEU A 304 5.30 -2.21 18.86
C LEU A 304 6.28 -2.89 19.82
N GLU A 305 6.33 -2.44 21.06
CA GLU A 305 7.11 -3.06 22.13
C GLU A 305 6.17 -3.73 23.13
N LEU A 306 6.44 -4.99 23.44
CA LEU A 306 5.66 -5.78 24.40
C LEU A 306 6.39 -5.91 25.73
N ASN A 307 5.65 -5.84 26.83
CA ASN A 307 6.19 -6.10 28.15
C ASN A 307 6.32 -7.61 28.40
N SER A 308 7.55 -8.11 28.41
CA SER A 308 7.85 -9.53 28.61
C SER A 308 7.48 -10.09 29.98
N GLU A 309 7.28 -9.24 30.99
CA GLU A 309 6.78 -9.68 32.32
C GLU A 309 5.28 -9.94 32.31
N ARG A 310 4.56 -9.35 31.35
CA ARG A 310 3.10 -9.42 31.26
C ARG A 310 2.60 -10.25 30.08
N VAL A 311 3.42 -10.44 29.06
CA VAL A 311 3.08 -11.21 27.86
C VAL A 311 4.06 -12.35 27.71
N ARG A 312 3.57 -13.59 27.68
CA ARG A 312 4.40 -14.80 27.52
C ARG A 312 4.67 -15.09 26.04
N ARG A 313 3.62 -15.02 25.22
CA ARG A 313 3.67 -15.28 23.79
C ARG A 313 2.83 -14.27 23.03
N VAL A 314 3.23 -14.00 21.79
CA VAL A 314 2.50 -13.18 20.82
C VAL A 314 2.39 -13.93 19.50
N ARG A 315 1.27 -13.76 18.82
CA ARG A 315 1.15 -14.06 17.39
C ARG A 315 0.48 -12.90 16.67
N LEU A 316 0.93 -12.63 15.45
CA LEU A 316 0.26 -11.73 14.52
C LEU A 316 -0.84 -12.53 13.80
N LEU A 317 -2.07 -12.02 13.76
CA LEU A 317 -3.16 -12.67 13.03
C LEU A 317 -3.09 -12.29 11.55
N GLY A 318 -2.90 -13.29 10.69
CA GLY A 318 -2.68 -13.09 9.26
C GLY A 318 -1.20 -12.95 8.91
N TYR A 319 -0.90 -12.32 7.78
CA TYR A 319 0.46 -12.07 7.28
C TYR A 319 1.33 -13.33 7.20
N ALA A 320 0.71 -14.46 6.86
CA ALA A 320 1.43 -15.72 6.71
C ALA A 320 2.50 -15.59 5.62
N ARG A 321 3.66 -16.21 5.86
CA ARG A 321 4.75 -16.25 4.89
C ARG A 321 4.32 -17.08 3.68
N LEU A 322 4.84 -16.72 2.51
CA LEU A 322 4.74 -17.60 1.35
C LEU A 322 5.59 -18.85 1.60
N LYS A 323 5.09 -20.00 1.16
CA LYS A 323 5.89 -21.22 1.12
C LYS A 323 6.93 -21.04 0.01
N GLU A 324 8.21 -20.99 0.37
CA GLU A 324 9.30 -20.86 -0.61
C GLU A 324 9.33 -22.08 -1.52
N SER A 325 8.95 -21.89 -2.79
CA SER A 325 9.15 -22.88 -3.84
C SER A 325 9.47 -22.16 -5.15
N GLY A 326 10.77 -21.96 -5.42
CA GLY A 326 11.28 -21.34 -6.65
C GLY A 326 11.86 -19.93 -6.47
N PRO A 327 12.36 -19.29 -7.54
CA PRO A 327 12.97 -17.96 -7.48
C PRO A 327 11.99 -16.95 -6.88
N VAL A 328 12.48 -16.14 -5.94
CA VAL A 328 11.71 -15.14 -5.19
C VAL A 328 10.96 -14.23 -6.16
N VAL A 329 9.66 -14.46 -6.32
CA VAL A 329 8.78 -13.52 -7.01
C VAL A 329 8.65 -12.31 -6.10
N VAL A 330 9.26 -11.20 -6.50
CA VAL A 330 9.08 -9.91 -5.81
C VAL A 330 7.58 -9.60 -5.86
N SER A 331 6.93 -9.58 -4.70
CA SER A 331 5.51 -9.21 -4.60
C SER A 331 5.28 -7.85 -5.27
N GLY A 332 4.39 -7.81 -6.27
CA GLY A 332 3.86 -6.57 -6.87
C GLY A 332 2.73 -5.94 -6.05
N GLY A 333 2.37 -6.53 -4.91
CA GLY A 333 1.30 -6.08 -4.03
C GLY A 333 1.68 -4.81 -3.23
N PRO A 334 0.72 -4.27 -2.45
CA PRO A 334 0.93 -3.02 -1.73
C PRO A 334 2.02 -3.15 -0.65
N ASP A 335 3.13 -2.46 -0.85
CA ASP A 335 4.26 -2.36 0.09
C ASP A 335 4.38 -0.98 0.75
N ARG A 336 3.59 0.00 0.28
CA ARG A 336 3.44 1.34 0.86
C ARG A 336 2.03 1.53 1.41
N ALA A 337 1.93 2.13 2.59
CA ALA A 337 0.61 2.35 3.18
C ALA A 337 -0.20 3.34 2.35
N SER A 338 -1.50 3.08 2.31
CA SER A 338 -2.46 3.93 1.64
C SER A 338 -2.63 5.29 2.34
N ARG A 339 -2.77 6.35 1.55
CA ARG A 339 -3.17 7.67 2.05
C ARG A 339 -4.65 7.76 2.41
N SER A 340 -5.47 6.95 1.74
CA SER A 340 -6.92 6.99 1.86
C SER A 340 -7.47 5.89 2.77
N HIS A 341 -6.71 4.83 3.06
CA HIS A 341 -7.14 3.64 3.80
C HIS A 341 -6.14 3.28 4.92
N GLY A 342 -6.57 3.31 6.18
CA GLY A 342 -5.76 2.84 7.30
C GLY A 342 -5.62 1.32 7.33
N ASN A 343 -4.52 0.82 7.86
CA ASN A 343 -4.27 -0.61 8.05
C ASN A 343 -4.53 -0.99 9.51
N TYR A 344 -5.47 -1.90 9.73
CA TYR A 344 -5.89 -2.43 11.01
C TYR A 344 -5.22 -3.79 11.24
N VAL A 345 -4.35 -3.85 12.24
CA VAL A 345 -3.50 -5.00 12.55
C VAL A 345 -3.93 -5.59 13.88
N ILE A 346 -4.04 -6.92 13.97
CA ILE A 346 -4.46 -7.60 15.19
C ILE A 346 -3.38 -8.60 15.62
N TYR A 347 -2.95 -8.47 16.86
CA TYR A 347 -2.12 -9.44 17.56
C TYR A 347 -2.96 -10.19 18.58
N GLU A 348 -2.64 -11.45 18.78
CA GLU A 348 -3.13 -12.21 19.92
C GLU A 348 -1.99 -12.42 20.91
N LEU A 349 -2.25 -12.08 22.16
CA LEU A 349 -1.31 -12.07 23.25
C LEU A 349 -1.73 -13.10 24.28
N GLU A 350 -0.78 -13.94 24.69
CA GLU A 350 -0.97 -14.74 25.89
C GLU A 350 -0.45 -13.96 27.09
N VAL A 351 -1.40 -13.43 27.89
CA VAL A 351 -1.12 -12.59 29.04
C VAL A 351 -0.85 -13.46 30.27
N VAL A 352 0.10 -13.07 31.10
CA VAL A 352 0.44 -13.78 32.34
C VAL A 352 -0.64 -13.55 33.41
N GLU A 353 -1.31 -14.62 33.84
CA GLU A 353 -2.32 -14.60 34.91
C GLU A 353 -1.71 -14.11 36.24
N GLY A 354 -2.51 -13.41 37.06
CA GLY A 354 -2.10 -12.94 38.39
C GLY A 354 -1.29 -11.64 38.41
N THR A 355 -0.95 -11.06 37.26
CA THR A 355 -0.48 -9.66 37.19
C THR A 355 -1.65 -8.69 37.20
N GLU A 356 -2.39 -8.59 38.31
CA GLU A 356 -3.41 -7.54 38.56
C GLU A 356 -2.80 -6.12 38.72
N GLY A 357 -1.62 -5.90 38.16
CA GLY A 357 -0.89 -4.64 38.24
C GLY A 357 -1.33 -3.64 37.17
N SER A 358 -1.61 -2.41 37.60
CA SER A 358 -1.65 -1.22 36.74
C SER A 358 -0.29 -1.03 36.07
N GLY A 359 -0.08 -1.67 34.92
CA GLY A 359 1.21 -1.68 34.24
C GLY A 359 1.05 -1.85 32.74
N ARG A 360 1.98 -1.26 31.98
CA ARG A 360 1.99 -1.31 30.52
C ARG A 360 2.12 -2.75 30.02
N ILE A 361 1.22 -3.16 29.12
CA ILE A 361 1.29 -4.42 28.35
C ILE A 361 2.05 -4.18 27.05
N ALA A 362 1.74 -3.08 26.37
CA ALA A 362 2.34 -2.75 25.09
C ALA A 362 2.55 -1.23 24.94
N ALA A 363 3.59 -0.83 24.21
CA ALA A 363 3.80 0.53 23.72
C ALA A 363 3.89 0.53 22.19
N LEU A 364 3.24 1.51 21.56
CA LEU A 364 3.38 1.84 20.17
C LEU A 364 4.15 3.14 20.01
N THR A 365 5.16 3.12 19.16
CA THR A 365 5.93 4.31 18.75
C THR A 365 5.82 4.48 17.24
N LEU A 366 5.56 5.72 16.80
CA LEU A 366 5.57 6.10 15.40
C LEU A 366 6.91 6.77 15.07
N GLY A 367 7.69 6.16 14.19
CA GLY A 367 8.97 6.71 13.74
C GLY A 367 10.23 6.22 14.47
N GLN A 368 11.39 6.57 13.91
CA GLN A 368 12.72 6.34 14.45
C GLN A 368 13.14 7.55 15.31
N GLY A 369 12.90 7.47 16.63
CA GLY A 369 13.42 8.47 17.57
C GLY A 369 12.56 8.64 18.82
N ALA A 370 13.22 8.97 19.93
CA ALA A 370 12.59 9.13 21.26
C ALA A 370 11.71 10.38 21.41
N ALA A 371 11.41 11.10 20.32
CA ALA A 371 10.69 12.37 20.36
C ALA A 371 9.17 12.21 20.48
N SER A 372 8.58 11.11 20.00
CA SER A 372 7.15 10.83 20.18
C SER A 372 6.93 10.02 21.47
N LYS A 373 6.04 10.52 22.34
CA LYS A 373 5.65 9.81 23.56
C LYS A 373 4.92 8.53 23.14
N PRO A 374 5.37 7.33 23.57
CA PRO A 374 4.73 6.08 23.16
C PRO A 374 3.28 6.02 23.62
N LEU A 375 2.38 5.62 22.71
CA LEU A 375 1.01 5.26 23.06
C LEU A 375 1.05 3.92 23.79
N SER A 376 0.49 3.84 24.99
CA SER A 376 0.58 2.63 25.83
C SER A 376 -0.80 2.09 26.18
N VAL A 377 -0.93 0.77 26.23
CA VAL A 377 -2.09 0.08 26.80
C VAL A 377 -1.66 -0.81 27.96
N GLY A 378 -2.52 -0.97 28.96
CA GLY A 378 -2.21 -1.73 30.18
C GLY A 378 -3.38 -2.49 30.79
N THR A 379 -4.59 -1.99 30.62
CA THR A 379 -5.83 -2.63 31.10
C THR A 379 -6.47 -3.42 29.97
N VAL A 380 -6.69 -4.73 30.18
CA VAL A 380 -7.42 -5.59 29.25
C VAL A 380 -8.90 -5.52 29.60
N VAL A 381 -9.71 -4.88 28.75
CA VAL A 381 -11.16 -4.81 28.93
C VAL A 381 -11.85 -6.09 28.46
N ASP A 382 -13.09 -6.32 28.89
CA ASP A 382 -13.89 -7.39 28.32
C ASP A 382 -14.19 -7.11 26.85
N TRP A 383 -14.30 -8.16 26.02
CA TRP A 383 -14.56 -8.02 24.59
C TRP A 383 -15.84 -7.23 24.28
N ALA A 384 -16.87 -7.42 25.12
CA ALA A 384 -18.12 -6.68 25.01
C ALA A 384 -17.91 -5.17 25.26
N GLU A 385 -16.89 -4.75 26.00
CA GLU A 385 -16.62 -3.34 26.31
C GLU A 385 -15.65 -2.69 25.31
N ALA A 386 -15.06 -3.47 24.40
CA ALA A 386 -14.15 -2.96 23.37
C ALA A 386 -14.84 -1.94 22.43
N SER A 387 -14.09 -1.31 21.53
CA SER A 387 -14.69 -0.49 20.48
C SER A 387 -15.49 -1.35 19.50
N SER A 388 -16.48 -0.75 18.82
CA SER A 388 -17.22 -1.44 17.75
C SER A 388 -16.29 -1.87 16.60
N ASP A 389 -15.20 -1.14 16.39
CA ASP A 389 -14.17 -1.46 15.41
C ASP A 389 -13.41 -2.74 15.79
N LEU A 390 -12.95 -2.86 17.05
CA LEU A 390 -12.26 -4.05 17.53
C LEU A 390 -13.18 -5.26 17.60
N ARG A 391 -14.43 -5.11 18.08
CA ARG A 391 -15.43 -6.18 18.04
C ARG A 391 -15.62 -6.69 16.61
N PHE A 392 -15.90 -5.80 15.67
CA PHE A 392 -16.11 -6.17 14.27
C PHE A 392 -14.88 -6.85 13.66
N ALA A 393 -13.69 -6.26 13.81
CA ALA A 393 -12.46 -6.80 13.26
C ALA A 393 -12.11 -8.17 13.86
N SER A 394 -12.42 -8.40 15.13
CA SER A 394 -12.23 -9.70 15.78
C SER A 394 -13.15 -10.79 15.19
N VAL A 395 -14.39 -10.47 14.83
CA VAL A 395 -15.30 -11.44 14.19
C VAL A 395 -14.88 -11.76 12.76
N VAL A 396 -14.40 -10.76 12.02
CA VAL A 396 -13.78 -11.00 10.70
C VAL A 396 -12.54 -11.90 10.85
N SER A 397 -11.73 -11.67 11.88
CA SER A 397 -10.55 -12.49 12.18
C SER A 397 -10.93 -13.92 12.55
N ALA A 398 -11.95 -14.10 13.39
CA ALA A 398 -12.49 -15.40 13.76
C ALA A 398 -12.95 -16.20 12.52
N CYS A 399 -13.68 -15.54 11.61
CA CYS A 399 -14.07 -16.14 10.34
C CYS A 399 -12.85 -16.60 9.53
N GLY A 400 -11.83 -15.75 9.40
CA GLY A 400 -10.59 -16.10 8.70
C GLY A 400 -9.82 -17.25 9.36
N ILE A 401 -9.80 -17.33 10.69
CA ILE A 401 -9.20 -18.44 11.45
C ILE A 401 -9.90 -19.76 11.12
N VAL A 402 -11.22 -19.80 11.19
CA VAL A 402 -12.00 -21.02 10.92
C VAL A 402 -11.87 -21.43 9.45
N LEU A 403 -12.01 -20.50 8.51
CA LEU A 403 -11.92 -20.79 7.06
C LEU A 403 -10.51 -21.16 6.59
N SER A 404 -9.47 -20.62 7.22
CA SER A 404 -8.09 -21.02 6.92
C SER A 404 -7.74 -22.38 7.53
N GLY A 405 -8.63 -22.98 8.33
CA GLY A 405 -8.49 -24.26 9.02
C GLY A 405 -7.39 -24.25 10.08
N GLY A 406 -7.20 -23.12 10.76
CA GLY A 406 -6.27 -23.01 11.86
C GLY A 406 -6.90 -23.50 13.16
N SER A 407 -6.18 -24.34 13.90
CA SER A 407 -6.64 -24.87 15.17
C SER A 407 -6.50 -23.78 16.24
N THR A 408 -7.61 -23.13 16.58
CA THR A 408 -7.81 -22.76 17.99
C THR A 408 -7.97 -24.06 18.77
N SER A 409 -7.76 -24.06 20.07
CA SER A 409 -7.83 -25.23 20.95
C SER A 409 -9.25 -25.82 21.12
N GLY A 410 -10.04 -25.90 20.05
CA GLY A 410 -11.45 -26.35 20.06
C GLY A 410 -12.46 -25.28 20.48
N GLU A 411 -12.00 -24.05 20.78
CA GLU A 411 -12.86 -23.00 21.36
C GLU A 411 -13.53 -22.09 20.30
N LEU A 412 -13.05 -22.13 19.06
CA LEU A 412 -13.64 -21.37 17.93
C LEU A 412 -14.07 -22.32 16.81
N ASP A 413 -15.38 -22.53 16.72
CA ASP A 413 -16.06 -23.28 15.67
C ASP A 413 -17.11 -22.41 14.95
N ALA A 414 -17.90 -23.02 14.07
CA ALA A 414 -18.95 -22.34 13.31
C ALA A 414 -20.05 -21.77 14.23
N ASP A 415 -20.46 -22.50 15.26
CA ASP A 415 -21.51 -22.08 16.20
C ASP A 415 -21.07 -20.90 17.06
N LYS A 416 -19.82 -20.93 17.53
CA LYS A 416 -19.20 -19.81 18.23
C LYS A 416 -19.09 -18.61 17.31
N LEU A 417 -18.68 -18.79 16.05
CA LEU A 417 -18.62 -17.70 15.08
C LEU A 417 -19.99 -17.04 14.88
N VAL A 418 -21.06 -17.83 14.72
CA VAL A 418 -22.44 -17.32 14.61
C VAL A 418 -22.84 -16.54 15.87
N SER A 419 -22.52 -17.07 17.06
CA SER A 419 -22.80 -16.41 18.34
C SER A 419 -22.13 -15.04 18.45
N LEU A 420 -20.90 -14.90 17.95
CA LEU A 420 -20.21 -13.60 17.91
C LEU A 420 -20.86 -12.62 16.94
N VAL A 421 -21.31 -13.10 15.77
CA VAL A 421 -22.06 -12.27 14.82
C VAL A 421 -23.36 -11.76 15.46
N ASP A 422 -24.11 -12.63 16.13
CA ASP A 422 -25.35 -12.26 16.83
C ASP A 422 -25.10 -11.18 17.90
N MET A 423 -24.00 -11.30 18.65
CA MET A 423 -23.66 -10.32 19.67
C MET A 423 -23.38 -8.95 19.07
N ILE A 424 -22.61 -8.88 17.97
CA ILE A 424 -22.31 -7.63 17.28
C ILE A 424 -23.58 -7.03 16.66
N GLU A 425 -24.43 -7.83 16.03
CA GLU A 425 -25.67 -7.33 15.43
C GLU A 425 -26.64 -6.75 16.48
N ARG A 426 -26.62 -7.28 17.71
CA ARG A 426 -27.39 -6.72 18.83
C ARG A 426 -26.74 -5.47 19.42
N GLN A 427 -25.44 -5.52 19.69
CA GLN A 427 -24.74 -4.48 20.44
C GLN A 427 -24.43 -3.24 19.59
N ASP A 428 -24.07 -3.44 18.32
CA ASP A 428 -23.62 -2.39 17.41
C ASP A 428 -24.65 -2.07 16.30
N ALA A 429 -25.91 -2.48 16.48
CA ALA A 429 -26.98 -2.40 15.48
C ALA A 429 -27.07 -1.03 14.78
N THR A 430 -26.89 0.05 15.54
CA THR A 430 -26.98 1.45 15.09
C THR A 430 -25.66 2.00 14.58
N GLY A 431 -24.51 1.46 15.02
CA GLY A 431 -23.17 1.92 14.65
C GLY A 431 -22.57 1.23 13.43
N LEU A 432 -23.09 0.05 13.05
CA LEU A 432 -22.60 -0.69 11.88
C LEU A 432 -23.05 -0.05 10.57
N GLY A 433 -22.09 0.40 9.77
CA GLY A 433 -22.33 0.83 8.39
C GLY A 433 -22.81 -0.31 7.48
N VAL A 434 -23.40 0.05 6.33
CA VAL A 434 -24.02 -0.88 5.36
C VAL A 434 -23.06 -2.02 4.97
N LYS A 435 -21.83 -1.68 4.57
CA LYS A 435 -20.81 -2.68 4.17
C LYS A 435 -20.48 -3.67 5.28
N ARG A 436 -20.42 -3.23 6.56
CA ARG A 436 -20.16 -4.14 7.68
C ARG A 436 -21.34 -5.08 7.94
N LYS A 437 -22.58 -4.57 7.84
CA LYS A 437 -23.79 -5.40 7.95
C LYS A 437 -23.85 -6.46 6.84
N GLU A 438 -23.52 -6.09 5.61
CA GLU A 438 -23.39 -7.06 4.50
C GLU A 438 -22.29 -8.08 4.79
N GLY A 439 -21.16 -7.63 5.34
CA GLY A 439 -20.06 -8.50 5.74
C GLY A 439 -20.47 -9.55 6.76
N LEU A 440 -21.21 -9.16 7.81
CA LEU A 440 -21.73 -10.09 8.81
C LEU A 440 -22.67 -11.14 8.20
N LYS A 441 -23.49 -10.78 7.20
CA LYS A 441 -24.33 -11.74 6.46
C LYS A 441 -23.50 -12.75 5.68
N VAL A 442 -22.39 -12.33 5.05
CA VAL A 442 -21.46 -13.24 4.36
C VAL A 442 -20.80 -14.20 5.35
N ILE A 443 -20.33 -13.68 6.49
CA ILE A 443 -19.72 -14.49 7.56
C ILE A 443 -20.71 -15.54 8.08
N ARG A 444 -21.96 -15.14 8.35
CA ARG A 444 -23.01 -16.06 8.80
C ARG A 444 -23.27 -17.19 7.79
N ARG A 445 -23.31 -16.87 6.49
CA ARG A 445 -23.46 -17.88 5.43
C ARG A 445 -22.25 -18.82 5.36
N ALA A 446 -21.05 -18.29 5.52
CA ALA A 446 -19.83 -19.10 5.58
C ALA A 446 -19.84 -20.06 6.78
N ALA A 447 -20.29 -19.59 7.94
CA ALA A 447 -20.47 -20.44 9.12
C ALA A 447 -21.49 -21.58 8.87
N GLY A 448 -22.61 -21.29 8.21
CA GLY A 448 -23.58 -22.35 7.84
C GLY A 448 -22.96 -23.46 7.00
N LEU A 449 -22.16 -23.10 5.99
CA LEU A 449 -21.45 -24.06 5.13
C LEU A 449 -20.30 -24.82 5.83
N LEU A 450 -19.90 -24.40 7.03
CA LEU A 450 -18.91 -25.12 7.86
C LEU A 450 -19.58 -26.16 8.77
N SER A 451 -20.90 -26.03 9.00
CA SER A 451 -21.69 -26.95 9.81
C SER A 451 -22.42 -28.02 9.00
N ASP A 452 -22.54 -27.82 7.67
CA ASP A 452 -23.05 -28.78 6.68
C ASP A 452 -21.97 -29.79 6.27
#